data_AF-A0A2G9LLQ4-F1
#
_entry.id   AF-A0A2G9LLQ4-F1
#
_cell.length_a   1.000
_cell.length_b   1.000
_cell.length_c   1.000
_cell.angle_alpha   90.00
_cell.angle_beta   90.00
_cell.angle_gamma   90.00
#
_symmetry.space_group_name_H-M   'P 1'
#
loop_
_entity.id
_entity.type
_entity.pdbx_description
1 polymer ?
#
loop_
_entity_poly.entity_id
_entity_poly.type
_entity_poly.pdbx_seq_one_letter_code
_entity_poly.pdbx_strand_id
1 'polypeptide(L)'
;MTIMRKAQSMSLNVIIIAIIVLLVLVVLSATFLSNQIKFGKSVNNCLDISTQQCAAAATGCSEGFAKNPAQSCYKADGTIDREKICCVPTQ
;
A
#
# COMPACT_ATOMS: atom_id res chain seq x y z
N MET A 1 51.65 -6.71 27.64
CA MET A 1 50.76 -7.54 26.81
C MET A 1 49.91 -6.61 25.96
N THR A 2 50.42 -6.20 24.81
CA THR A 2 49.80 -5.21 23.93
C THR A 2 48.93 -5.93 22.92
N ILE A 3 47.61 -5.78 23.07
CA ILE A 3 46.60 -6.33 22.16
C ILE A 3 46.73 -5.56 20.84
N MET A 4 47.44 -6.12 19.87
CA MET A 4 47.44 -5.63 18.50
C MET A 4 46.00 -5.73 17.97
N ARG A 5 45.27 -4.62 18.00
CA ARG A 5 44.00 -4.48 17.30
C ARG A 5 44.31 -4.55 15.81
N LYS A 6 44.10 -5.74 15.25
CA LYS A 6 44.06 -5.98 13.80
C LYS A 6 42.86 -5.18 13.30
N ALA A 7 43.08 -3.88 13.04
CA ALA A 7 42.21 -3.08 12.20
C ALA A 7 42.26 -3.76 10.84
N GLN A 8 41.36 -4.70 10.66
CA GLN A 8 41.15 -5.43 9.43
C GLN A 8 40.87 -4.33 8.41
N SER A 9 41.86 -4.06 7.57
CA SER A 9 41.73 -3.16 6.42
C SER A 9 40.62 -3.76 5.57
N MET A 10 39.37 -3.41 5.85
CA MET A 10 38.27 -3.67 4.94
C MET A 10 38.70 -2.98 3.66
N SER A 11 38.98 -3.81 2.65
CA SER A 11 39.35 -3.33 1.33
C SER A 11 38.34 -2.26 0.95
N LEU A 12 38.82 -1.10 0.49
CA LEU A 12 37.98 0.05 0.10
C LEU A 12 36.82 -0.40 -0.81
N ASN A 13 37.07 -1.43 -1.62
CA ASN A 13 36.09 -2.07 -2.48
C ASN A 13 34.89 -2.65 -1.72
N VAL A 14 35.09 -3.24 -0.54
CA VAL A 14 34.02 -3.78 0.31
C VAL A 14 33.12 -2.66 0.82
N ILE A 15 33.70 -1.52 1.20
CA ILE A 15 32.93 -0.34 1.64
C ILE A 15 32.10 0.20 0.48
N ILE A 16 32.69 0.32 -0.71
CA ILE A 16 32.00 0.79 -1.91
C ILE A 16 30.83 -0.15 -2.28
N ILE A 17 31.06 -1.46 -2.28
CA ILE A 17 30.02 -2.45 -2.58
C ILE A 17 28.89 -2.37 -1.54
N ALA A 18 29.23 -2.25 -0.25
CA ALA A 18 28.24 -2.12 0.81
C ALA A 18 27.34 -0.89 0.60
N ILE A 19 27.90 0.26 0.23
CA ILE A 19 27.13 1.48 -0.05
C ILE A 19 26.21 1.30 -1.26
N ILE A 20 26.70 0.68 -2.34
CA ILE A 20 25.89 0.43 -3.55
C ILE A 20 24.70 -0.49 -3.21
N VAL A 21 24.94 -1.58 -2.48
CA VAL A 21 23.88 -2.51 -2.07
C VAL A 21 22.85 -1.80 -1.19
N LEU A 22 23.30 -0.95 -0.26
CA LEU A 22 22.41 -0.18 0.62
C LEU A 22 21.53 0.79 -0.19
N LEU A 23 22.11 1.50 -1.17
CA LEU A 23 21.37 2.36 -2.10
C LEU A 23 20.30 1.59 -2.89
N VAL A 24 20.67 0.42 -3.45
CA VAL A 24 19.73 -0.42 -4.19
C VAL A 24 18.59 -0.89 -3.29
N LEU A 25 18.88 -1.31 -2.06
CA LEU A 25 17.85 -1.72 -1.09
C LEU A 25 16.91 -0.57 -0.72
N VAL A 26 17.41 0.66 -0.56
CA VAL A 26 16.58 1.85 -0.29
C VAL A 26 15.61 2.08 -1.46
N VAL A 27 16.10 2.08 -2.70
CA VAL A 27 15.25 2.27 -3.89
C VAL A 27 14.21 1.15 -4.03
N LEU A 28 14.61 -0.11 -3.81
CA LEU A 28 13.69 -1.24 -3.83
C LEU A 28 12.61 -1.08 -2.74
N SER A 29 12.99 -0.79 -1.50
CA SER A 29 12.03 -0.62 -0.40
C SER A 29 11.03 0.51 -0.68
N ALA A 30 11.49 1.64 -1.24
CA ALA A 30 10.63 2.77 -1.58
C ALA A 30 9.63 2.42 -2.70
N THR A 31 10.05 1.66 -3.70
CA THR A 31 9.17 1.22 -4.79
C THR A 31 8.15 0.17 -4.33
N PHE A 32 8.55 -0.78 -3.48
CA PHE A 32 7.64 -1.75 -2.89
C PHE A 32 6.58 -1.08 -1.99
N LEU A 33 6.96 -0.13 -1.13
CA LEU A 33 6.01 0.62 -0.30
C LEU A 33 5.01 1.42 -1.14
N SER A 34 5.52 2.11 -2.17
CA SER A 34 4.68 2.92 -3.07
C SER A 34 3.66 2.06 -3.82
N ASN A 35 4.05 0.84 -4.19
CA ASN A 35 3.17 -0.10 -4.87
C ASN A 35 2.14 -0.73 -3.94
N GLN A 36 2.48 -1.08 -2.70
CA GLN A 36 1.51 -1.65 -1.74
C GLN A 36 0.31 -0.72 -1.50
N ILE A 37 0.54 0.59 -1.44
CA ILE A 37 -0.53 1.59 -1.30
C ILE A 37 -1.44 1.60 -2.54
N LYS A 38 -0.91 1.31 -3.73
CA LYS A 38 -1.69 1.24 -4.97
C LYS A 38 -2.40 -0.11 -5.13
N PHE A 39 -1.73 -1.22 -4.78
CA PHE A 39 -2.31 -2.56 -4.81
C PHE A 39 -3.47 -2.67 -3.82
N GLY A 40 -3.30 -2.23 -2.57
CA GLY A 40 -4.38 -2.20 -1.58
C GLY A 40 -5.59 -1.37 -2.01
N LYS A 41 -5.38 -0.31 -2.79
CA LYS A 41 -6.46 0.49 -3.39
C LYS A 41 -7.19 -0.29 -4.48
N SER A 42 -6.51 -1.03 -5.37
CA SER A 42 -7.22 -1.78 -6.41
C SER A 42 -8.02 -2.97 -5.85
N VAL A 43 -7.48 -3.76 -4.92
CA VAL A 43 -8.23 -4.92 -4.40
C VAL A 43 -9.42 -4.54 -3.51
N ASN A 44 -9.36 -3.41 -2.80
CA ASN A 44 -10.41 -3.03 -1.83
C ASN A 44 -11.32 -1.90 -2.34
N ASN A 45 -11.17 -1.44 -3.58
CA ASN A 45 -12.03 -0.40 -4.13
C ASN A 45 -13.40 -0.98 -4.49
N CYS A 46 -14.45 -0.37 -3.94
CA CYS A 46 -15.82 -0.69 -4.28
C CYS A 46 -16.15 -0.44 -5.77
N LEU A 47 -15.40 0.41 -6.46
CA LEU A 47 -15.67 0.77 -7.85
C LEU A 47 -15.00 -0.16 -8.88
N ASP A 48 -14.23 -1.18 -8.45
CA ASP A 48 -13.51 -2.07 -9.37
C ASP A 48 -14.42 -3.12 -10.04
N ILE A 49 -15.67 -3.27 -9.55
CA ILE A 49 -16.67 -4.18 -10.13
C ILE A 49 -17.85 -3.35 -10.65
N SER A 50 -18.22 -3.55 -11.93
CA SER A 50 -19.24 -2.78 -12.64
C SER A 50 -20.64 -2.79 -12.02
N THR A 51 -20.91 -3.72 -11.12
CA THR A 51 -22.21 -3.88 -10.45
C THR A 51 -22.27 -3.24 -9.06
N GLN A 52 -21.17 -2.68 -8.56
CA GLN A 52 -21.07 -2.10 -7.23
C GLN A 52 -21.25 -0.58 -7.26
N GLN A 53 -21.73 -0.01 -6.16
CA GLN A 53 -22.01 1.42 -6.05
C GLN A 53 -21.44 2.00 -4.76
N CYS A 54 -20.82 3.18 -4.87
CA CYS A 54 -20.47 3.99 -3.72
C CYS A 54 -21.61 4.96 -3.41
N ALA A 55 -22.49 4.56 -2.50
CA ALA A 55 -23.62 5.38 -2.05
C ALA A 55 -23.24 6.25 -0.85
N ALA A 56 -23.97 7.34 -0.62
CA ALA A 56 -23.76 8.16 0.56
C ALA A 56 -24.12 7.37 1.83
N ALA A 57 -23.25 7.44 2.85
CA ALA A 57 -23.44 6.76 4.12
C ALA A 57 -24.74 7.20 4.82
N ALA A 58 -25.18 8.44 4.58
CA ALA A 58 -26.41 9.00 5.13
C ALA A 58 -27.69 8.41 4.52
N THR A 59 -27.67 8.05 3.23
CA THR A 59 -28.84 7.50 2.52
C THR A 59 -28.88 5.98 2.56
N GLY A 60 -27.76 5.32 2.86
CA GLY A 60 -27.65 3.87 2.80
C GLY A 60 -27.56 3.35 1.35
N CYS A 61 -27.67 2.04 1.20
CA CYS A 61 -27.71 1.39 -0.11
C CYS A 61 -29.14 1.39 -0.68
N SER A 62 -29.27 1.57 -2.00
CA SER A 62 -30.55 1.46 -2.72
C SER A 62 -31.16 0.06 -2.60
N GLU A 63 -32.46 -0.07 -2.88
CA GLU A 63 -33.14 -1.38 -2.91
C GLU A 63 -32.43 -2.37 -3.85
N GLY A 64 -32.25 -3.60 -3.39
CA GLY A 64 -31.47 -4.64 -4.10
C GLY A 64 -29.96 -4.59 -3.86
N PHE A 65 -29.48 -3.74 -2.95
CA PHE A 65 -28.06 -3.65 -2.58
C PHE A 65 -27.86 -3.72 -1.05
N ALA A 66 -26.78 -4.38 -0.62
CA ALA A 66 -26.36 -4.46 0.78
C ALA A 66 -24.99 -3.82 0.98
N LYS A 67 -24.74 -3.33 2.20
CA LYS A 67 -23.45 -2.77 2.59
C LYS A 67 -22.40 -3.88 2.64
N ASN A 68 -21.32 -3.75 1.89
CA ASN A 68 -20.16 -4.62 1.99
C ASN A 68 -19.09 -3.98 2.90
N PRO A 69 -18.80 -4.54 4.08
CA PRO A 69 -17.76 -4.01 4.96
C PRO A 69 -16.34 -4.32 4.49
N ALA A 70 -16.16 -5.25 3.55
CA ALA A 70 -14.83 -5.64 3.05
C ALA A 70 -14.24 -4.66 2.03
N GLN A 71 -15.07 -3.80 1.43
CA GLN A 71 -14.65 -2.84 0.41
C GLN A 71 -14.91 -1.41 0.87
N SER A 72 -14.04 -0.49 0.44
CA SER A 72 -14.10 0.92 0.77
C SER A 72 -14.28 1.77 -0.49
N CYS A 73 -15.00 2.87 -0.35
CA CYS A 73 -15.08 3.91 -1.37
C CYS A 73 -13.89 4.84 -1.20
N TYR A 74 -13.14 5.08 -2.28
CA TYR A 74 -11.99 5.98 -2.27
C TYR A 74 -12.30 7.28 -3.02
N LYS A 75 -11.77 8.40 -2.53
CA LYS A 75 -11.78 9.70 -3.21
C LYS A 75 -10.77 9.73 -4.35
N ALA A 76 -10.78 10.77 -5.18
CA ALA A 76 -9.85 10.94 -6.29
C ALA A 76 -8.37 11.04 -5.85
N ASP A 77 -8.11 11.48 -4.61
CA ASP A 77 -6.77 11.47 -3.98
C ASP A 77 -6.37 10.07 -3.46
N GLY A 78 -7.28 9.10 -3.56
CA GLY A 78 -7.14 7.73 -3.09
C GLY A 78 -7.17 7.58 -1.56
N THR A 79 -7.72 8.54 -0.83
CA THR A 79 -8.08 8.38 0.59
C THR A 79 -9.46 7.73 0.73
N ILE A 80 -9.74 7.10 1.88
CA ILE A 80 -11.05 6.49 2.14
C ILE A 80 -12.09 7.59 2.32
N ASP A 81 -13.15 7.53 1.52
CA ASP A 81 -14.31 8.41 1.65
C ASP A 81 -15.25 7.92 2.74
N ARG A 82 -15.13 8.49 3.95
CA ARG A 82 -15.98 8.11 5.10
C ARG A 82 -17.43 8.52 4.94
N GLU A 83 -17.73 9.42 4.00
CA GLU A 83 -19.10 9.84 3.68
C GLU A 83 -19.79 8.87 2.72
N LYS A 84 -19.07 7.87 2.21
CA LYS A 84 -19.59 6.87 1.29
C LYS A 84 -19.42 5.46 1.84
N ILE A 85 -20.36 4.59 1.52
CA ILE A 85 -20.32 3.16 1.83
C ILE A 85 -20.33 2.36 0.53
N CYS A 86 -19.71 1.18 0.57
CA CYS A 86 -19.76 0.27 -0.54
C CYS A 86 -21.06 -0.54 -0.52
N CYS A 87 -21.81 -0.48 -1.62
CA CYS A 87 -23.05 -1.19 -1.84
C CYS A 87 -22.87 -2.23 -2.93
N VAL A 88 -23.14 -3.49 -2.61
CA VAL A 88 -23.05 -4.63 -3.52
C VAL A 88 -24.44 -5.22 -3.74
N PRO A 89 -24.76 -5.71 -4.95
CA PRO A 89 -26.08 -6.26 -5.23
C PRO A 89 -26.34 -7.48 -4.34
N THR A 90 -27.49 -7.51 -3.69
CA THR A 90 -28.00 -8.70 -3.00
C THR A 90 -28.55 -9.63 -4.08
N GLN A 91 -27.80 -10.67 -4.44
CA GLN A 91 -28.37 -11.78 -5.21
C GLN A 91 -29.47 -12.47 -4.41
#